data_AF-A0A4P7GSI7-F1
#
_entry.id   AF-A0A4P7GSI7-F1
#
_cell.length_a   1.000
_cell.length_b   1.000
_cell.length_c   1.000
_cell.angle_alpha   90.00
_cell.angle_beta   90.00
_cell.angle_gamma   90.00
#
_symmetry.space_group_name_H-M   'P 1'
#
loop_
_entity.id
_entity.type
_entity.pdbx_description
1 polymer ?
#
loop_
_entity_poly.entity_id
_entity_poly.type
_entity_poly.pdbx_seq_one_letter_code
_entity_poly.pdbx_strand_id
1 'polypeptide(L)'
;MDSLRPGVRPTASALMAAVDEAMLQRLVPEPVRIRALDLFLLGRVESRLVSGTRLLGEVRGSRGVYRTVVHVLRGPEGPDAAAQCECPRRARAGLCKHAVALLYAWIHEPATFASLDDRLRRLEERPRGQLLELIHRLVEEEPALLATLDAAGAGPHADTPDAAGGPGEGEREGEAERDEGSTDAPSPARWVLQLERQPDPEPEEVRRWLATLAPPRAEARSPGRGGGDGAPTGAAGPPAEGPAGADPNPVGASPGAGDDGEAAGLRSALSLLLQGALWRQAGLAVAARARGEAAAARWLEQRWQDLARTAVLLGRAPRGPASAAGAECGLTSVVLTAQALGVPALLAASRFLLEGGHEGMALGLARCALERARTPAEVADARARLAQVWLARGQPERALPYLAANFTAQPDAERLAAVEAAARAAGQWDQLAPEVAQHLEALGDAPLLAEFLRRQGAWDELAARLDDPAWRGALPTRLLLAIADGLRRRDPARAAALYREAMARPDAGDPRAIAARWEALAHRLGRDDGLPPGGPDGRGPEGHRDGGA
;
A
#
# COMPACT_ATOMS: atom_id res chain seq x y z
N MET A 1 6.78 45.99 -6.51
CA MET A 1 7.69 45.86 -7.68
C MET A 1 8.87 46.78 -7.44
N ASP A 2 9.81 46.35 -6.61
CA ASP A 2 11.05 47.09 -6.37
C ASP A 2 12.02 46.85 -7.54
N SER A 3 12.41 47.94 -8.20
CA SER A 3 13.35 47.96 -9.30
C SER A 3 14.73 47.50 -8.81
N LEU A 4 15.17 46.33 -9.25
CA LEU A 4 16.48 45.76 -8.97
C LEU A 4 17.58 46.68 -9.54
N ARG A 5 18.46 47.16 -8.66
CA ARG A 5 19.66 47.92 -9.05
C ARG A 5 20.51 47.08 -10.03
N PRO A 6 20.82 47.57 -11.24
CA PRO A 6 21.70 46.88 -12.17
C PRO A 6 23.14 46.95 -11.66
N GLY A 7 23.75 45.80 -11.32
CA GLY A 7 25.21 45.72 -11.13
C GLY A 7 25.72 44.68 -10.13
N VAL A 8 24.94 44.23 -9.16
CA VAL A 8 25.42 43.25 -8.17
C VAL A 8 25.07 41.84 -8.63
N ARG A 9 26.09 41.04 -9.00
CA ARG A 9 25.93 39.60 -9.20
C ARG A 9 25.68 38.96 -7.82
N PRO A 10 24.57 38.23 -7.62
CA PRO A 10 24.33 37.52 -6.38
C PRO A 10 25.45 36.49 -6.17
N THR A 11 25.86 36.33 -4.91
CA THR A 11 26.82 35.29 -4.53
C THR A 11 26.21 33.90 -4.78
N ALA A 12 27.05 32.87 -4.96
CA ALA A 12 26.58 31.50 -5.11
C ALA A 12 25.61 31.07 -3.99
N SER A 13 25.89 31.51 -2.76
CA SER A 13 25.03 31.31 -1.60
C SER A 13 23.63 31.93 -1.77
N ALA A 14 23.54 33.16 -2.29
CA ALA A 14 22.26 33.81 -2.52
C ALA A 14 21.43 33.11 -3.61
N LEU A 15 22.08 32.57 -4.65
CA LEU A 15 21.39 31.79 -5.68
C LEU A 15 20.86 30.46 -5.14
N MET A 16 21.66 29.76 -4.33
CA MET A 16 21.25 28.50 -3.70
C MET A 16 20.12 28.68 -2.67
N ALA A 17 20.10 29.81 -1.96
CA ALA A 17 19.03 30.16 -1.02
C ALA A 17 17.71 30.52 -1.72
N ALA A 18 17.75 30.86 -3.02
CA ALA A 18 16.56 31.16 -3.80
C ALA A 18 15.90 29.91 -4.40
N VAL A 19 16.52 28.73 -4.29
CA VAL A 19 15.93 27.47 -4.78
C VAL A 19 14.76 27.09 -3.88
N ASP A 20 13.56 27.09 -4.45
CA ASP A 20 12.30 26.82 -3.74
C ASP A 20 11.36 25.90 -4.54
N GLU A 21 10.20 25.59 -3.97
CA GLU A 21 9.19 24.78 -4.66
C GLU A 21 8.56 25.49 -5.86
N ALA A 22 8.47 26.82 -5.86
CA ALA A 22 7.91 27.59 -6.97
C ALA A 22 8.78 27.45 -8.22
N MET A 23 10.10 27.45 -8.06
CA MET A 23 11.05 27.10 -9.10
C MET A 23 10.78 25.70 -9.66
N LEU A 24 10.59 24.69 -8.81
CA LEU A 24 10.29 23.33 -9.27
C LEU A 24 8.96 23.27 -10.02
N GLN A 25 7.91 23.93 -9.52
CA GLN A 25 6.60 24.01 -10.16
C GLN A 25 6.67 24.55 -11.59
N ARG A 26 7.53 25.55 -11.83
CA ARG A 26 7.76 26.15 -13.13
C ARG A 26 8.58 25.25 -14.07
N LEU A 27 9.66 24.66 -13.57
CA LEU A 27 10.63 23.94 -14.42
C LEU A 27 10.23 22.49 -14.71
N VAL A 28 9.39 21.90 -13.88
CA VAL A 28 9.18 20.45 -13.85
C VAL A 28 7.69 20.12 -13.94
N PRO A 29 7.26 19.36 -14.96
CA PRO A 29 5.90 18.84 -15.03
C PRO A 29 5.52 18.08 -13.76
N GLU A 30 4.27 18.28 -13.31
CA GLU A 30 3.75 17.70 -12.07
C GLU A 30 3.98 16.18 -11.92
N PRO A 31 3.82 15.32 -12.96
CA PRO A 31 4.06 13.88 -12.81
C PRO A 31 5.51 13.53 -12.45
N VAL A 32 6.49 14.34 -12.88
CA VAL A 32 7.90 14.15 -12.52
C VAL A 32 8.14 14.60 -11.08
N ARG A 33 7.50 15.71 -10.66
CA ARG A 33 7.58 16.21 -9.28
C ARG A 33 7.00 15.23 -8.27
N ILE A 34 5.81 14.67 -8.51
CA ILE A 34 5.19 13.68 -7.63
C ILE A 34 6.12 12.47 -7.41
N ARG A 35 6.70 11.94 -8.49
CA ARG A 35 7.63 10.80 -8.41
C ARG A 35 8.96 11.16 -7.75
N ALA A 36 9.40 12.40 -7.86
CA ALA A 36 10.60 12.89 -7.20
C ALA A 36 10.37 13.08 -5.70
N LEU A 37 9.19 13.60 -5.33
CA LEU A 37 8.76 13.74 -3.95
C LEU A 37 8.71 12.37 -3.26
N ASP A 38 8.21 11.34 -3.94
CA ASP A 38 8.27 9.96 -3.44
C ASP A 38 9.71 9.51 -3.12
N LEU A 39 10.68 9.82 -3.98
CA LEU A 39 12.09 9.46 -3.73
C LEU A 39 12.66 10.21 -2.54
N PHE A 40 12.34 11.50 -2.41
CA PHE A 40 12.75 12.33 -1.27
C PHE A 40 12.13 11.83 0.04
N LEU A 41 10.80 11.70 0.11
CA LEU A 41 10.07 11.26 1.31
C LEU A 41 10.44 9.84 1.75
N LEU A 42 10.86 8.99 0.82
CA LEU A 42 11.36 7.64 1.13
C LEU A 42 12.85 7.61 1.53
N GLY A 43 13.49 8.77 1.70
CA GLY A 43 14.89 8.87 2.10
C GLY A 43 15.87 8.30 1.06
N ARG A 44 15.52 8.33 -0.23
CA ARG A 44 16.33 7.72 -1.30
C ARG A 44 17.44 8.62 -1.84
N VAL A 45 17.60 9.82 -1.29
CA VAL A 45 18.67 10.77 -1.65
C VAL A 45 19.79 10.63 -0.62
N GLU A 46 20.87 10.00 -1.04
CA GLU A 46 22.07 9.66 -0.27
C GLU A 46 23.27 10.52 -0.74
N SER A 47 24.37 10.50 0.01
CA SER A 47 25.65 11.14 -0.37
C SER A 47 25.51 12.62 -0.79
N ARG A 48 24.73 13.40 -0.03
CA ARG A 48 24.35 14.79 -0.36
C ARG A 48 25.53 15.77 -0.19
N LEU A 49 25.95 16.38 -1.29
CA LEU A 49 27.06 17.33 -1.34
C LEU A 49 26.68 18.63 -2.03
N VAL A 50 27.24 19.75 -1.57
CA VAL A 50 27.08 21.07 -2.20
C VAL A 50 28.46 21.70 -2.47
N SER A 51 28.63 22.32 -3.64
CA SER A 51 29.83 23.07 -4.04
C SER A 51 29.42 24.29 -4.86
N GLY A 52 29.60 25.50 -4.32
CA GLY A 52 29.09 26.72 -4.95
C GLY A 52 27.60 26.65 -5.31
N THR A 53 27.29 26.59 -6.62
CA THR A 53 25.91 26.47 -7.15
C THR A 53 25.56 25.05 -7.63
N ARG A 54 26.36 24.05 -7.23
CA ARG A 54 26.21 22.66 -7.65
C ARG A 54 25.75 21.80 -6.47
N LEU A 55 24.74 20.99 -6.71
CA LEU A 55 24.32 19.91 -5.84
C LEU A 55 24.79 18.60 -6.45
N LEU A 56 25.34 17.72 -5.63
CA LEU A 56 25.70 16.36 -6.00
C LEU A 56 25.04 15.40 -5.02
N GLY A 57 24.64 14.23 -5.50
CA GLY A 57 24.09 13.20 -4.66
C GLY A 57 23.89 11.89 -5.39
N GLU A 58 23.68 10.85 -4.62
CA GLU A 58 23.34 9.51 -5.10
C GLU A 58 21.86 9.28 -4.83
N VAL A 59 21.09 8.98 -5.88
CA VAL A 59 19.65 8.77 -5.73
C VAL A 59 19.32 7.32 -6.04
N ARG A 60 18.81 6.59 -5.05
CA ARG A 60 18.41 5.19 -5.21
C ARG A 60 17.06 5.11 -5.91
N GLY A 61 17.09 4.73 -7.19
CA GLY A 61 15.89 4.45 -7.97
C GLY A 61 15.59 2.96 -8.07
N SER A 62 14.66 2.61 -8.96
CA SER A 62 14.14 1.23 -9.08
C SER A 62 15.10 0.25 -9.75
N ARG A 63 16.16 0.72 -10.44
CA ARG A 63 17.14 -0.14 -11.11
C ARG A 63 18.58 0.09 -10.61
N GLY A 64 18.75 0.68 -9.43
CA GLY A 64 20.05 0.96 -8.85
C GLY A 64 20.19 2.36 -8.28
N VAL A 65 21.42 2.71 -7.94
CA VAL A 65 21.82 4.03 -7.45
C VAL A 65 22.30 4.86 -8.64
N TYR A 66 21.82 6.10 -8.75
CA TYR A 66 22.20 7.00 -9.83
C TYR A 66 22.95 8.20 -9.30
N ARG A 67 24.18 8.41 -9.77
CA ARG A 67 24.90 9.65 -9.48
C ARG A 67 24.21 10.79 -10.22
N THR A 68 23.92 11.84 -9.47
CA THR A 68 23.09 12.95 -9.91
C THR A 68 23.77 14.26 -9.53
N VAL A 69 23.96 15.12 -10.52
CA VAL A 69 24.54 16.44 -10.37
C VAL A 69 23.55 17.46 -10.89
N VAL A 70 23.24 18.48 -10.08
CA VAL A 70 22.36 19.59 -10.45
C VAL A 70 23.14 20.89 -10.36
N HIS A 71 23.10 21.68 -11.41
CA HIS A 71 23.65 23.03 -11.48
C HIS A 71 22.51 24.02 -11.36
N VAL A 72 22.52 24.82 -10.31
CA VAL A 72 21.58 25.93 -10.16
C VAL A 72 22.13 27.13 -10.92
N LEU A 73 21.31 27.67 -11.80
CA LEU A 73 21.62 28.73 -12.75
C LEU A 73 20.73 29.95 -12.48
N ARG A 74 21.13 31.09 -13.04
CA ARG A 74 20.29 32.28 -13.05
C ARG A 74 19.50 32.33 -14.34
N GLY A 75 18.18 32.22 -14.26
CA GLY A 75 17.26 32.38 -15.36
C GLY A 75 16.63 33.79 -15.40
N PRO A 76 15.92 34.12 -16.50
CA PRO A 76 15.21 35.39 -16.65
C PRO A 76 14.05 35.56 -15.66
N GLU A 77 13.45 34.46 -15.19
CA GLU A 77 12.30 34.45 -14.28
C GLU A 77 12.67 34.04 -12.84
N GLY A 78 13.97 34.08 -12.50
CA GLY A 78 14.49 33.65 -11.20
C GLY A 78 15.48 32.48 -11.34
N PRO A 79 15.69 31.69 -10.28
CA PRO A 79 16.60 30.55 -10.35
C PRO A 79 16.09 29.49 -11.34
N ASP A 80 17.04 28.89 -12.03
CA ASP A 80 16.87 27.82 -13.03
C ASP A 80 17.80 26.65 -12.68
N ALA A 81 17.62 25.49 -13.29
CA ALA A 81 18.45 24.32 -13.03
C ALA A 81 18.71 23.46 -14.27
N ALA A 82 19.97 23.07 -14.43
CA ALA A 82 20.39 22.04 -15.36
C ALA A 82 20.88 20.81 -14.58
N ALA A 83 20.64 19.60 -15.08
CA ALA A 83 21.06 18.40 -14.38
C ALA A 83 21.72 17.36 -15.29
N GLN A 84 22.68 16.65 -14.71
CA GLN A 84 23.29 15.47 -15.26
C GLN A 84 22.98 14.31 -14.31
N CYS A 85 22.33 13.28 -14.83
CA CYS A 85 22.04 12.07 -14.07
C CYS A 85 22.46 10.85 -14.90
N GLU A 86 22.92 9.80 -14.25
CA GLU A 86 23.28 8.53 -14.89
C GLU A 86 22.05 7.66 -15.24
N CYS A 87 20.85 8.09 -14.87
CA CYS A 87 19.67 7.26 -15.12
C CYS A 87 19.39 7.08 -16.63
N PRO A 88 18.86 5.91 -17.06
CA PRO A 88 18.56 5.63 -18.48
C PRO A 88 17.56 6.60 -19.12
N ARG A 89 16.82 7.34 -18.30
CA ARG A 89 15.87 8.36 -18.74
C ARG A 89 16.48 9.76 -18.73
N ARG A 90 17.79 9.90 -18.96
CA ARG A 90 18.49 11.18 -19.17
C ARG A 90 17.60 12.02 -20.09
N ALA A 91 16.92 13.00 -19.51
CA ALA A 91 15.62 13.43 -20.04
C ALA A 91 15.82 14.07 -21.41
N ARG A 92 14.98 13.68 -22.37
CA ARG A 92 14.97 14.22 -23.74
C ARG A 92 14.72 15.74 -23.79
N ALA A 93 14.38 16.37 -22.67
CA ALA A 93 14.59 17.78 -22.33
C ALA A 93 14.21 17.97 -20.85
N GLY A 94 15.09 18.47 -19.98
CA GLY A 94 14.76 18.90 -18.61
C GLY A 94 15.26 18.02 -17.45
N LEU A 95 14.71 18.25 -16.26
CA LEU A 95 15.12 17.57 -15.02
C LEU A 95 14.44 16.20 -14.88
N CYS A 96 15.24 15.14 -14.71
CA CYS A 96 14.69 13.83 -14.36
C CYS A 96 14.25 13.78 -12.89
N LYS A 97 13.40 12.80 -12.52
CA LYS A 97 12.92 12.66 -11.13
C LYS A 97 14.03 12.56 -10.07
N HIS A 98 15.21 12.04 -10.41
CA HIS A 98 16.33 11.95 -9.47
C HIS A 98 16.96 13.33 -9.21
N ALA A 99 17.12 14.15 -10.25
CA ALA A 99 17.57 15.53 -10.13
C ALA A 99 16.58 16.37 -9.31
N VAL A 100 15.29 16.18 -9.58
CA VAL A 100 14.21 16.86 -8.82
C VAL A 100 14.17 16.38 -7.37
N ALA A 101 14.42 15.10 -7.10
CA ALA A 101 14.50 14.59 -5.72
C ALA A 101 15.69 15.18 -4.96
N LEU A 102 16.84 15.37 -5.62
CA LEU A 102 18.00 16.04 -5.04
C LEU A 102 17.70 17.52 -4.74
N LEU A 103 16.94 18.20 -5.61
CA LEU A 103 16.47 19.57 -5.38
C LEU A 103 15.46 19.64 -4.21
N TYR A 104 14.51 18.70 -4.12
CA TYR A 104 13.62 18.59 -2.96
C TYR A 104 14.40 18.42 -1.65
N ALA A 105 15.42 17.55 -1.64
CA ALA A 105 16.28 17.38 -0.48
C ALA A 105 17.00 18.68 -0.09
N TRP A 106 17.45 19.48 -1.06
CA TRP A 106 18.05 20.79 -0.77
C TRP A 106 17.03 21.80 -0.23
N ILE A 107 15.83 21.86 -0.81
CA ILE A 107 14.76 22.80 -0.40
C ILE A 107 14.33 22.54 1.05
N HIS A 108 14.11 21.27 1.39
CA HIS A 108 13.55 20.91 2.70
C HIS A 108 14.60 20.65 3.78
N GLU A 109 15.79 20.17 3.40
CA GLU A 109 16.81 19.71 4.33
C GLU A 109 18.23 20.21 3.95
N PRO A 110 18.44 21.52 3.69
CA PRO A 110 19.74 22.03 3.19
C PRO A 110 20.90 21.75 4.15
N ALA A 111 20.63 21.70 5.47
CA ALA A 111 21.63 21.40 6.49
C ALA A 111 22.20 19.97 6.42
N THR A 112 21.55 19.06 5.69
CA THR A 112 22.03 17.68 5.50
C THR A 112 23.08 17.54 4.40
N PHE A 113 23.32 18.60 3.62
CA PHE A 113 24.33 18.60 2.57
C PHE A 113 25.69 18.94 3.16
N ALA A 114 26.70 18.09 2.90
CA ALA A 114 28.06 18.41 3.26
C ALA A 114 28.72 19.31 2.21
N SER A 115 29.42 20.35 2.66
CA SER A 115 30.21 21.23 1.79
C SER A 115 31.39 20.47 1.19
N LEU A 116 31.39 20.31 -0.14
CA LEU A 116 32.51 19.75 -0.88
C LEU A 116 33.68 20.73 -0.92
N ASP A 117 33.41 22.04 -0.95
CA ASP A 117 34.46 23.08 -0.96
C ASP A 117 35.28 23.04 0.33
N ASP A 118 34.65 22.82 1.49
CA ASP A 118 35.37 22.66 2.77
C ASP A 118 36.08 21.31 2.88
N ARG A 119 35.60 20.28 2.19
CA ARG A 119 36.34 19.00 2.07
C ARG A 119 37.58 19.17 1.21
N LEU A 120 37.47 19.85 0.07
CA LEU A 120 38.60 20.12 -0.82
C LEU A 120 39.64 21.02 -0.15
N ARG A 121 39.23 22.09 0.55
CA ARG A 121 40.16 22.94 1.30
C ARG A 121 40.97 22.16 2.34
N ARG A 122 40.32 21.26 3.10
CA ARG A 122 41.01 20.38 4.04
C ARG A 122 41.93 19.37 3.38
N LEU A 123 41.71 19.03 2.11
CA LEU A 123 42.64 18.21 1.33
C LEU A 123 43.81 19.05 0.83
N GLU A 124 43.59 20.28 0.38
CA GLU A 124 44.64 21.22 -0.03
C GLU A 124 45.63 21.56 1.09
N GLU A 125 45.14 21.61 2.34
CA GLU A 125 45.98 21.81 3.53
C GLU A 125 46.85 20.59 3.88
N ARG A 126 46.61 19.41 3.27
CA ARG A 126 47.41 18.22 3.54
C ARG A 126 48.74 18.25 2.78
N PRO A 127 49.84 17.80 3.40
CA PRO A 127 51.09 17.59 2.70
C PRO A 127 50.91 16.67 1.49
N ARG A 128 51.59 16.98 0.38
CA ARG A 128 51.54 16.20 -0.87
C ARG A 128 51.70 14.69 -0.66
N GLY A 129 52.59 14.26 0.23
CA GLY A 129 52.79 12.84 0.54
C GLY A 129 51.54 12.14 1.07
N GLN A 130 50.78 12.80 1.96
CA GLN A 130 49.52 12.26 2.50
C GLN A 130 48.41 12.24 1.45
N LEU A 131 48.42 13.20 0.51
CA LEU A 131 47.49 13.20 -0.62
C LEU A 131 47.76 12.04 -1.57
N LEU A 132 49.02 11.76 -1.88
CA LEU A 132 49.40 10.60 -2.69
C LEU A 132 48.97 9.30 -2.01
N GLU A 133 49.21 9.15 -0.71
CA GLU A 133 48.77 7.96 0.05
C GLU A 133 47.23 7.80 0.06
N LEU A 134 46.48 8.92 0.13
CA LEU A 134 45.03 8.89 0.01
C LEU A 134 44.59 8.46 -1.40
N ILE A 135 45.22 9.00 -2.45
CA ILE A 135 44.94 8.64 -3.84
C ILE A 135 45.26 7.16 -4.08
N HIS A 136 46.39 6.66 -3.57
CA HIS A 136 46.75 5.24 -3.62
C HIS A 136 45.64 4.37 -3.02
N ARG A 137 45.16 4.68 -1.82
CA ARG A 137 44.06 3.94 -1.19
C ARG A 137 42.76 4.01 -1.98
N LEU A 138 42.39 5.19 -2.50
CA LEU A 138 41.18 5.34 -3.32
C LEU A 138 41.27 4.51 -4.62
N VAL A 139 42.45 4.45 -5.23
CA VAL A 139 42.71 3.62 -6.42
C VAL A 139 42.68 2.13 -6.09
N GLU A 140 43.21 1.71 -4.94
CA GLU A 140 43.13 0.33 -4.47
C GLU A 140 41.68 -0.11 -4.22
N GLU A 141 40.85 0.78 -3.66
CA GLU A 141 39.43 0.52 -3.39
C GLU A 141 38.56 0.58 -4.65
N GLU A 142 38.82 1.52 -5.56
CA GLU A 142 38.08 1.70 -6.81
C GLU A 142 39.05 1.82 -8.01
N PRO A 143 39.56 0.69 -8.55
CA PRO A 143 40.55 0.68 -9.63
C PRO A 143 40.10 1.40 -10.91
N ALA A 144 38.79 1.54 -11.13
CA ALA A 144 38.24 2.29 -12.26
C ALA A 144 38.60 3.79 -12.23
N LEU A 145 38.94 4.34 -11.06
CA LEU A 145 39.42 5.71 -10.93
C LEU A 145 40.75 5.93 -11.65
N LEU A 146 41.60 4.91 -11.80
CA LEU A 146 42.85 5.01 -12.57
C LEU A 146 42.58 5.43 -14.02
N ALA A 147 41.64 4.78 -14.70
CA ALA A 147 41.30 5.15 -16.07
C ALA A 147 40.80 6.61 -16.18
N THR A 148 40.15 7.13 -15.14
CA THR A 148 39.72 8.53 -15.09
C THR A 148 40.87 9.49 -14.83
N LEU A 149 41.81 9.13 -13.94
CA LEU A 149 43.02 9.89 -13.68
C LEU A 149 43.95 9.91 -14.91
N ASP A 150 44.10 8.77 -15.58
CA ASP A 150 44.86 8.60 -16.81
C ASP A 150 44.22 9.41 -17.94
N ALA A 151 42.90 9.35 -18.12
CA ALA A 151 42.18 10.15 -19.11
C ALA A 151 42.27 11.66 -18.83
N ALA A 152 42.28 12.07 -17.56
CA ALA A 152 42.51 13.46 -17.17
C ALA A 152 43.97 13.91 -17.42
N GLY A 153 44.93 12.99 -17.31
CA GLY A 153 46.33 13.21 -17.67
C GLY A 153 46.60 13.20 -19.19
N ALA A 154 45.80 12.45 -19.95
CA ALA A 154 45.92 12.24 -21.40
C ALA A 154 45.19 13.29 -22.25
N GLY A 155 45.32 14.58 -21.91
CA GLY A 155 44.92 15.68 -22.80
C GLY A 155 45.45 15.50 -24.23
N PRO A 156 44.79 16.10 -25.24
CA PRO A 156 44.81 15.61 -26.62
C PRO A 156 46.20 15.66 -27.26
N HIS A 157 46.85 14.51 -27.36
CA HIS A 157 47.67 14.17 -28.51
C HIS A 157 46.84 13.27 -29.43
N ALA A 158 46.49 13.83 -30.59
CA ALA A 158 45.63 13.21 -31.59
C ALA A 158 46.32 12.01 -32.22
N ASP A 159 45.61 10.87 -32.27
CA ASP A 159 45.74 9.88 -33.34
C ASP A 159 44.44 9.08 -33.42
N THR A 160 43.66 9.36 -34.47
CA THR A 160 42.50 8.54 -34.89
C THR A 160 42.95 7.55 -35.94
N PRO A 161 42.62 6.26 -35.78
CA PRO A 161 42.44 5.38 -36.91
C PRO A 161 40.99 4.87 -37.04
N ASP A 162 40.63 4.87 -38.31
CA ASP A 162 39.48 4.35 -39.02
C ASP A 162 39.40 2.81 -38.92
N ALA A 163 38.19 2.24 -38.88
CA ALA A 163 37.89 0.95 -39.53
C ALA A 163 36.43 0.51 -39.36
N ALA A 164 35.85 0.18 -40.51
CA ALA A 164 34.54 -0.37 -40.77
C ALA A 164 34.39 -1.87 -40.47
N GLY A 165 33.14 -2.34 -40.46
CA GLY A 165 32.77 -3.67 -40.98
C GLY A 165 31.97 -4.59 -40.04
N GLY A 166 30.65 -4.69 -40.25
CA GLY A 166 29.88 -5.93 -39.98
C GLY A 166 29.75 -6.74 -41.29
N PRO A 167 28.75 -7.62 -41.46
CA PRO A 167 27.89 -8.37 -40.53
C PRO A 167 27.86 -9.89 -40.90
N GLY A 168 27.00 -10.70 -40.28
CA GLY A 168 26.72 -12.07 -40.75
C GLY A 168 25.70 -12.84 -39.91
N GLU A 169 24.44 -12.82 -40.34
CA GLU A 169 23.33 -13.67 -39.87
C GLU A 169 23.41 -15.07 -40.51
N GLY A 170 22.88 -16.09 -39.81
CA GLY A 170 22.74 -17.45 -40.32
C GLY A 170 21.70 -18.24 -39.54
N GLU A 171 20.51 -18.36 -40.13
CA GLU A 171 19.36 -19.17 -39.70
C GLU A 171 19.64 -20.68 -39.85
N ARG A 172 19.09 -21.49 -38.94
CA ARG A 172 18.82 -22.93 -39.16
C ARG A 172 17.52 -23.33 -38.47
N GLU A 173 16.49 -23.51 -39.28
CA GLU A 173 15.29 -24.30 -38.97
C GLU A 173 15.56 -25.80 -39.24
N GLY A 174 14.85 -26.68 -38.55
CA GLY A 174 14.91 -28.12 -38.76
C GLY A 174 14.04 -28.90 -37.77
N GLU A 175 12.88 -29.32 -38.26
CA GLU A 175 11.79 -30.10 -37.66
C GLU A 175 12.20 -31.43 -37.01
N ALA A 176 11.40 -31.92 -36.05
CA ALA A 176 10.81 -33.27 -36.11
C ALA A 176 9.79 -33.51 -34.99
N GLU A 177 8.55 -33.69 -35.44
CA GLU A 177 7.34 -34.07 -34.72
C GLU A 177 7.23 -35.62 -34.62
N ARG A 178 6.79 -36.12 -33.47
CA ARG A 178 6.05 -37.39 -33.22
C ARG A 178 5.98 -37.66 -31.71
N ASP A 179 4.78 -37.83 -31.16
CA ASP A 179 4.27 -39.14 -30.70
C ASP A 179 2.87 -38.98 -30.06
N GLU A 180 1.88 -39.69 -30.62
CA GLU A 180 0.51 -39.78 -30.11
C GLU A 180 0.32 -41.16 -29.46
N GLY A 181 -0.21 -41.19 -28.24
CA GLY A 181 -0.88 -42.38 -27.72
C GLY A 181 -0.73 -42.64 -26.23
N SER A 182 -1.54 -41.98 -25.39
CA SER A 182 -1.92 -42.53 -24.08
C SER A 182 -3.19 -41.85 -23.53
N THR A 183 -4.11 -42.68 -23.05
CA THR A 183 -5.51 -42.39 -22.70
C THR A 183 -5.74 -42.10 -21.21
N ASP A 184 -6.70 -41.20 -20.97
CA ASP A 184 -7.64 -41.12 -19.83
C ASP A 184 -7.28 -40.42 -18.50
N ALA A 185 -6.23 -39.62 -18.46
CA ALA A 185 -6.15 -38.47 -17.53
C ALA A 185 -6.17 -37.16 -18.33
N PRO A 186 -6.77 -36.05 -17.84
CA PRO A 186 -6.64 -34.75 -18.50
C PRO A 186 -5.16 -34.36 -18.56
N SER A 187 -4.53 -34.59 -19.71
CA SER A 187 -3.11 -34.31 -19.90
C SER A 187 -2.90 -32.83 -20.24
N PRO A 188 -1.75 -32.24 -19.89
CA PRO A 188 -1.39 -30.87 -20.27
C PRO A 188 -1.53 -30.62 -21.77
N ALA A 189 -1.18 -31.61 -22.59
CA ALA A 189 -1.32 -31.57 -24.04
C ALA A 189 -2.78 -31.36 -24.48
N ARG A 190 -3.75 -31.93 -23.75
CA ARG A 190 -5.18 -31.75 -24.05
C ARG A 190 -5.68 -30.35 -23.69
N TRP A 191 -5.17 -29.74 -22.63
CA TRP A 191 -5.49 -28.33 -22.33
C TRP A 191 -4.94 -27.40 -23.41
N VAL A 192 -3.71 -27.65 -23.87
CA VAL A 192 -3.09 -26.89 -24.97
C VAL A 192 -3.91 -27.04 -26.25
N LEU A 193 -4.25 -28.28 -26.67
CA LEU A 193 -5.09 -28.54 -27.84
C LEU A 193 -6.50 -27.93 -27.72
N GLN A 194 -7.07 -27.94 -26.51
CA GLN A 194 -8.36 -27.31 -26.28
C GLN A 194 -8.28 -25.79 -26.40
N LEU A 195 -7.18 -25.18 -25.98
CA LEU A 195 -6.93 -23.74 -26.11
C LEU A 195 -6.58 -23.33 -27.53
N GLU A 196 -5.93 -24.18 -28.30
CA GLU A 196 -5.79 -23.96 -29.75
C GLU A 196 -7.16 -23.92 -30.43
N ARG A 197 -8.10 -24.77 -30.01
CA ARG A 197 -9.48 -24.80 -30.53
C ARG A 197 -10.36 -23.70 -29.97
N GLN A 198 -10.15 -23.31 -28.71
CA GLN A 198 -10.89 -22.30 -27.97
C GLN A 198 -9.91 -21.38 -27.22
N PRO A 199 -9.35 -20.37 -27.91
CA PRO A 199 -8.30 -19.51 -27.35
C PRO A 199 -8.78 -18.59 -26.21
N ASP A 200 -10.08 -18.60 -25.88
CA ASP A 200 -10.66 -17.96 -24.71
C ASP A 200 -11.40 -18.99 -23.85
N PRO A 201 -10.70 -19.70 -22.95
CA PRO A 201 -11.34 -20.65 -22.07
C PRO A 201 -12.30 -19.91 -21.12
N GLU A 202 -13.43 -20.55 -20.81
CA GLU A 202 -14.34 -20.01 -19.80
C GLU A 202 -13.64 -19.95 -18.43
N PRO A 203 -13.81 -18.89 -17.62
CA PRO A 203 -13.16 -18.77 -16.31
C PRO A 203 -13.43 -19.96 -15.36
N GLU A 204 -14.57 -20.63 -15.50
CA GLU A 204 -14.90 -21.84 -14.74
C GLU A 204 -14.06 -23.04 -15.15
N GLU A 205 -13.73 -23.16 -16.43
CA GLU A 205 -12.88 -24.20 -16.97
C GLU A 205 -11.43 -24.02 -16.50
N VAL A 206 -10.93 -22.78 -16.53
CA VAL A 206 -9.62 -22.44 -15.96
C VAL A 206 -9.57 -22.74 -14.46
N ARG A 207 -10.64 -22.43 -13.71
CA ARG A 207 -10.75 -22.79 -12.28
C ARG A 207 -10.76 -24.30 -12.07
N ARG A 208 -11.38 -25.06 -12.97
CA ARG A 208 -11.36 -26.53 -12.95
C ARG A 208 -9.94 -27.07 -13.16
N TRP A 209 -9.19 -26.50 -14.12
CA TRP A 209 -7.77 -26.85 -14.33
C TRP A 209 -6.91 -26.51 -13.10
N LEU A 210 -7.15 -25.36 -12.46
CA LEU A 210 -6.45 -25.04 -11.21
C LEU A 210 -6.78 -26.03 -10.09
N ALA A 211 -8.03 -26.46 -9.96
CA ALA A 211 -8.44 -27.41 -8.95
C ALA A 211 -7.72 -28.77 -9.12
N THR A 212 -7.45 -29.19 -10.36
CA THR A 212 -6.66 -30.40 -10.64
C THR A 212 -5.18 -30.26 -10.31
N LEU A 213 -4.65 -29.03 -10.22
CA LEU A 213 -3.25 -28.75 -9.86
C LEU A 213 -3.05 -28.49 -8.37
N ALA A 214 -4.14 -28.31 -7.61
CA ALA A 214 -4.03 -28.20 -6.17
C ALA A 214 -3.55 -29.55 -5.63
N PRO A 215 -2.51 -29.59 -4.77
CA PRO A 215 -2.12 -30.85 -4.14
C PRO A 215 -3.36 -31.42 -3.46
N PRO A 216 -3.59 -32.75 -3.53
CA PRO A 216 -4.69 -33.37 -2.82
C PRO A 216 -4.60 -32.87 -1.38
N ARG A 217 -5.65 -32.18 -0.92
CA ARG A 217 -5.69 -31.70 0.46
C ARG A 217 -5.37 -32.92 1.29
N ALA A 218 -4.26 -32.90 2.03
CA ALA A 218 -3.92 -33.97 2.94
C ALA A 218 -5.17 -34.18 3.77
N GLU A 219 -5.90 -35.27 3.48
CA GLU A 219 -7.12 -35.58 4.21
C GLU A 219 -6.67 -35.54 5.65
N ALA A 220 -7.23 -34.59 6.41
CA ALA A 220 -6.86 -34.38 7.79
C ALA A 220 -7.05 -35.76 8.42
N ARG A 221 -5.94 -36.48 8.63
CA ARG A 221 -5.95 -37.81 9.23
C ARG A 221 -6.69 -37.57 10.52
N SER A 222 -7.94 -38.04 10.57
CA SER A 222 -8.77 -37.89 11.75
C SER A 222 -7.89 -38.37 12.89
N PRO A 223 -7.58 -37.54 13.89
CA PRO A 223 -6.81 -38.00 15.02
C PRO A 223 -7.55 -39.24 15.50
N GLY A 224 -6.89 -40.40 15.38
CA GLY A 224 -7.50 -41.67 15.72
C GLY A 224 -8.15 -41.48 17.09
N ARG A 225 -9.42 -41.85 17.21
CA ARG A 225 -10.09 -42.00 18.50
C ARG A 225 -9.28 -43.03 19.29
N GLY A 226 -8.23 -42.58 19.96
CA GLY A 226 -7.60 -43.28 21.06
C GLY A 226 -8.60 -43.21 22.20
N GLY A 227 -9.45 -44.23 22.28
CA GLY A 227 -10.14 -44.53 23.53
C GLY A 227 -9.08 -44.87 24.57
N GLY A 228 -9.00 -44.04 25.60
CA GLY A 228 -8.06 -44.19 26.70
C GLY A 228 -8.55 -43.36 27.88
N ASP A 229 -9.54 -43.88 28.59
CA ASP A 229 -9.89 -43.42 29.93
C ASP A 229 -8.67 -43.62 30.84
N GLY A 230 -8.21 -42.54 31.48
CA GLY A 230 -7.12 -42.63 32.45
C GLY A 230 -6.61 -41.26 32.91
N ALA A 231 -7.15 -40.78 34.02
CA ALA A 231 -6.51 -39.80 34.91
C ALA A 231 -6.43 -40.44 36.31
N PRO A 232 -5.70 -39.88 37.31
CA PRO A 232 -4.81 -38.71 37.31
C PRO A 232 -3.48 -38.94 38.10
N THR A 233 -2.76 -37.83 38.35
CA THR A 233 -1.60 -37.62 39.26
C THR A 233 -0.24 -37.95 38.64
N GLY A 234 0.85 -37.21 38.83
CA GLY A 234 1.19 -36.02 39.61
C GLY A 234 2.73 -35.87 39.61
N ALA A 235 3.21 -34.72 40.10
CA ALA A 235 4.57 -34.43 40.54
C ALA A 235 5.70 -34.15 39.51
N ALA A 236 6.54 -33.21 39.94
CA ALA A 236 7.63 -32.55 39.25
C ALA A 236 8.98 -33.24 39.45
N GLY A 237 9.92 -32.99 38.52
CA GLY A 237 11.36 -33.20 38.71
C GLY A 237 12.16 -33.34 37.40
N PRO A 238 13.26 -32.58 37.19
CA PRO A 238 14.27 -32.82 36.14
C PRO A 238 15.52 -33.51 36.73
N PRO A 239 16.64 -33.66 35.99
CA PRO A 239 16.85 -34.20 34.65
C PRO A 239 17.84 -35.40 34.68
N ALA A 240 18.01 -36.15 33.57
CA ALA A 240 19.15 -37.05 33.41
C ALA A 240 19.58 -37.19 31.95
N GLU A 241 20.89 -36.99 31.75
CA GLU A 241 21.63 -37.17 30.51
C GLU A 241 21.98 -38.64 30.24
N GLY A 242 22.07 -38.99 28.95
CA GLY A 242 22.87 -40.08 28.40
C GLY A 242 22.12 -41.36 27.99
N PRO A 243 22.74 -42.26 27.19
CA PRO A 243 23.62 -42.02 26.05
C PRO A 243 23.14 -42.72 24.76
N ALA A 244 23.87 -42.44 23.69
CA ALA A 244 23.80 -43.02 22.35
C ALA A 244 23.37 -44.50 22.28
N GLY A 245 22.27 -44.74 21.57
CA GLY A 245 21.90 -46.04 21.00
C GLY A 245 21.81 -45.91 19.49
N ALA A 246 22.76 -46.51 18.79
CA ALA A 246 22.75 -46.66 17.34
C ALA A 246 21.65 -47.65 16.95
N ASP A 247 20.72 -47.22 16.10
CA ASP A 247 19.76 -48.09 15.42
C ASP A 247 20.06 -48.12 13.91
N PRO A 248 19.86 -49.28 13.25
CA PRO A 248 20.35 -49.52 11.92
C PRO A 248 19.46 -48.86 10.86
N ASN A 249 20.15 -48.23 9.93
CA ASN A 249 19.68 -47.64 8.68
C ASN A 249 18.52 -48.45 8.03
N PRO A 250 17.27 -47.95 8.04
CA PRO A 250 16.26 -48.48 7.14
C PRO A 250 16.62 -47.97 5.75
N VAL A 251 16.86 -48.89 4.82
CA VAL A 251 17.01 -48.59 3.39
C VAL A 251 15.72 -47.95 2.92
N GLY A 252 15.66 -46.61 3.00
CA GLY A 252 14.52 -45.80 2.63
C GLY A 252 14.34 -45.84 1.13
N ALA A 253 13.22 -46.40 0.68
CA ALA A 253 12.72 -46.15 -0.66
C ALA A 253 12.52 -44.63 -0.81
N SER A 254 13.36 -43.98 -1.61
CA SER A 254 13.17 -42.58 -1.99
C SER A 254 11.76 -42.44 -2.57
N PRO A 255 10.86 -41.66 -1.94
CA PRO A 255 9.57 -41.36 -2.54
C PRO A 255 9.83 -40.69 -3.89
N GLY A 256 9.12 -41.17 -4.91
CA GLY A 256 9.45 -40.99 -6.33
C GLY A 256 9.59 -39.53 -6.74
N ALA A 257 10.75 -39.18 -7.28
CA ALA A 257 11.03 -37.88 -7.88
C ALA A 257 10.26 -37.60 -9.21
N GLY A 258 9.36 -38.50 -9.63
CA GLY A 258 8.64 -38.43 -10.90
C GLY A 258 7.46 -37.45 -10.89
N ASP A 259 6.63 -37.46 -9.84
CA ASP A 259 5.33 -36.76 -9.85
C ASP A 259 5.47 -35.23 -9.72
N ASP A 260 6.53 -34.74 -9.06
CA ASP A 260 6.79 -33.31 -8.90
C ASP A 260 7.14 -32.62 -10.23
N GLY A 261 7.78 -33.35 -11.15
CA GLY A 261 8.18 -32.84 -12.47
C GLY A 261 6.97 -32.58 -13.38
N GLU A 262 6.02 -33.51 -13.41
CA GLU A 262 4.81 -33.39 -14.24
C GLU A 262 3.92 -32.21 -13.77
N ALA A 263 3.70 -32.10 -12.46
CA ALA A 263 2.94 -30.99 -11.88
C ALA A 263 3.63 -29.62 -12.10
N ALA A 264 4.96 -29.58 -12.12
CA ALA A 264 5.71 -28.37 -12.45
C ALA A 264 5.56 -28.00 -13.94
N GLY A 265 5.65 -28.98 -14.85
CA GLY A 265 5.43 -28.79 -16.29
C GLY A 265 4.02 -28.27 -16.60
N LEU A 266 3.00 -28.88 -15.99
CA LEU A 266 1.60 -28.46 -16.08
C LEU A 266 1.38 -27.01 -15.65
N ARG A 267 1.96 -26.61 -14.53
CA ARG A 267 1.84 -25.22 -14.02
C ARG A 267 2.51 -24.22 -14.97
N SER A 268 3.66 -24.58 -15.54
CA SER A 268 4.35 -23.72 -16.53
C SER A 268 3.52 -23.57 -17.80
N ALA A 269 2.97 -24.66 -18.33
CA ALA A 269 2.08 -24.62 -19.50
C ALA A 269 0.84 -23.74 -19.23
N LEU A 270 0.16 -23.96 -18.10
CA LEU A 270 -1.01 -23.16 -17.73
C LEU A 270 -0.65 -21.67 -17.54
N SER A 271 0.52 -21.35 -16.99
CA SER A 271 1.00 -19.97 -16.86
C SER A 271 1.13 -19.29 -18.22
N LEU A 272 1.77 -19.94 -19.20
CA LEU A 272 1.93 -19.40 -20.55
C LEU A 272 0.59 -19.18 -21.24
N LEU A 273 -0.34 -20.12 -21.09
CA LEU A 273 -1.68 -20.04 -21.65
C LEU A 273 -2.48 -18.87 -21.05
N LEU A 274 -2.41 -18.69 -19.73
CA LEU A 274 -3.03 -17.54 -19.06
C LEU A 274 -2.43 -16.21 -19.52
N GLN A 275 -1.11 -16.15 -19.74
CA GLN A 275 -0.46 -14.96 -20.27
C GLN A 275 -1.01 -14.62 -21.66
N GLY A 276 -1.09 -15.59 -22.58
CA GLY A 276 -1.67 -15.39 -23.91
C GLY A 276 -3.11 -14.88 -23.87
N ALA A 277 -3.95 -15.51 -23.05
CA ALA A 277 -5.34 -15.11 -22.86
C ALA A 277 -5.47 -13.68 -22.29
N LEU A 278 -4.65 -13.32 -21.30
CA LEU A 278 -4.62 -11.97 -20.73
C LEU A 278 -4.30 -10.90 -21.79
N TRP A 279 -3.26 -11.13 -22.59
CA TRP A 279 -2.87 -10.18 -23.65
C TRP A 279 -3.95 -10.05 -24.73
N ARG A 280 -4.55 -11.16 -25.13
CA ARG A 280 -5.63 -11.18 -26.13
C ARG A 280 -6.86 -10.42 -25.63
N GLN A 281 -7.34 -10.72 -24.42
CA GLN A 281 -8.50 -10.04 -23.83
C GLN A 281 -8.25 -8.54 -23.66
N ALA A 282 -7.05 -8.17 -23.22
CA ALA A 282 -6.68 -6.76 -23.10
C ALA A 282 -6.67 -6.05 -24.46
N GLY A 283 -6.08 -6.66 -25.49
CA GLY A 283 -6.06 -6.12 -26.85
C GLY A 283 -7.45 -5.95 -27.45
N LEU A 284 -8.32 -6.97 -27.29
CA LEU A 284 -9.71 -6.92 -27.76
C LEU A 284 -10.51 -5.82 -27.04
N ALA A 285 -10.34 -5.67 -25.73
CA ALA A 285 -11.03 -4.63 -24.96
C ALA A 285 -10.59 -3.23 -25.39
N VAL A 286 -9.29 -3.00 -25.61
CA VAL A 286 -8.76 -1.74 -26.14
C VAL A 286 -9.35 -1.46 -27.53
N ALA A 287 -9.39 -2.46 -28.41
CA ALA A 287 -9.97 -2.31 -29.75
C ALA A 287 -11.49 -2.00 -29.70
N ALA A 288 -12.25 -2.68 -28.83
CA ALA A 288 -13.68 -2.41 -28.65
C ALA A 288 -13.94 -0.97 -28.17
N ARG A 289 -13.14 -0.46 -27.22
CA ARG A 289 -13.23 0.95 -26.78
C ARG A 289 -12.92 1.93 -27.90
N ALA A 290 -11.90 1.65 -28.71
CA ALA A 290 -11.54 2.48 -29.85
C ALA A 290 -12.68 2.56 -30.90
N ARG A 291 -13.50 1.51 -31.02
CA ARG A 291 -14.71 1.48 -31.86
C ARG A 291 -15.97 2.04 -31.19
N GLY A 292 -15.91 2.47 -29.93
CA GLY A 292 -17.07 2.95 -29.17
C GLY A 292 -18.01 1.85 -28.65
N GLU A 293 -17.58 0.58 -28.68
CA GLU A 293 -18.38 -0.58 -28.28
C GLU A 293 -18.32 -0.80 -26.75
N ALA A 294 -18.88 0.12 -25.98
CA ALA A 294 -18.72 0.14 -24.52
C ALA A 294 -19.18 -1.15 -23.79
N ALA A 295 -20.24 -1.80 -24.28
CA ALA A 295 -20.72 -3.06 -23.70
C ALA A 295 -19.74 -4.22 -23.92
N ALA A 296 -19.20 -4.35 -25.14
CA ALA A 296 -18.20 -5.36 -25.48
C ALA A 296 -16.91 -5.14 -24.69
N ALA A 297 -16.44 -3.88 -24.59
CA ALA A 297 -15.28 -3.53 -23.78
C ALA A 297 -15.46 -3.95 -22.32
N ARG A 298 -16.60 -3.64 -21.68
CA ARG A 298 -16.89 -4.06 -20.30
C ARG A 298 -16.88 -5.57 -20.13
N TRP A 299 -17.47 -6.30 -21.08
CA TRP A 299 -17.49 -7.76 -21.03
C TRP A 299 -16.08 -8.36 -21.14
N LEU A 300 -15.26 -7.88 -22.08
CA LEU A 300 -13.87 -8.30 -22.26
C LEU A 300 -12.99 -7.94 -21.05
N GLU A 301 -13.22 -6.79 -20.43
CA GLU A 301 -12.53 -6.38 -19.19
C GLU A 301 -12.91 -7.28 -18.01
N GLN A 302 -14.17 -7.69 -17.89
CA GLN A 302 -14.58 -8.64 -16.87
C GLN A 302 -13.90 -10.00 -17.07
N ARG A 303 -13.84 -10.50 -18.31
CA ARG A 303 -13.10 -11.71 -18.66
C ARG A 303 -11.62 -11.60 -18.31
N TRP A 304 -10.99 -10.47 -18.65
CA TRP A 304 -9.62 -10.18 -18.26
C TRP A 304 -9.44 -10.20 -16.73
N GLN A 305 -10.37 -9.64 -15.95
CA GLN A 305 -10.29 -9.65 -14.48
C GLN A 305 -10.32 -11.07 -13.91
N ASP A 306 -11.15 -11.95 -14.46
CA ASP A 306 -11.25 -13.34 -14.01
C ASP A 306 -9.96 -14.13 -14.32
N LEU A 307 -9.38 -13.90 -15.50
CA LEU A 307 -8.08 -14.47 -15.88
C LEU A 307 -6.94 -13.91 -15.01
N ALA A 308 -6.96 -12.60 -14.72
CA ALA A 308 -5.92 -11.95 -13.91
C ALA A 308 -5.94 -12.47 -12.47
N ARG A 309 -7.13 -12.62 -11.87
CA ARG A 309 -7.29 -13.22 -10.55
C ARG A 309 -6.74 -14.65 -10.53
N THR A 310 -7.06 -15.44 -11.55
CA THR A 310 -6.57 -16.81 -11.70
C THR A 310 -5.05 -16.86 -11.79
N ALA A 311 -4.44 -16.01 -12.61
CA ALA A 311 -2.99 -15.93 -12.76
C ALA A 311 -2.29 -15.59 -11.43
N VAL A 312 -2.88 -14.69 -10.63
CA VAL A 312 -2.37 -14.38 -9.28
C VAL A 312 -2.50 -15.56 -8.31
N LEU A 313 -3.61 -16.30 -8.35
CA LEU A 313 -3.79 -17.50 -7.51
C LEU A 313 -2.77 -18.60 -7.87
N LEU A 314 -2.53 -18.83 -9.16
CA LEU A 314 -1.47 -19.72 -9.63
C LEU A 314 -0.08 -19.22 -9.19
N GLY A 315 0.06 -17.89 -9.13
CA GLY A 315 1.18 -17.14 -8.56
C GLY A 315 1.50 -17.45 -7.09
N ARG A 316 0.55 -17.97 -6.31
CA ARG A 316 0.67 -18.17 -4.86
C ARG A 316 1.03 -19.59 -4.43
N ALA A 317 0.91 -20.59 -5.31
CA ALA A 317 1.19 -21.98 -4.95
C ALA A 317 2.67 -22.15 -4.52
N PRO A 318 2.96 -22.96 -3.47
CA PRO A 318 4.34 -23.19 -3.01
C PRO A 318 5.21 -23.77 -4.14
N ARG A 319 6.45 -23.29 -4.22
CA ARG A 319 7.35 -23.56 -5.34
C ARG A 319 8.66 -24.19 -4.90
N GLY A 320 9.11 -25.18 -5.65
CA GLY A 320 10.52 -25.53 -5.74
C GLY A 320 11.30 -24.43 -6.48
N PRO A 321 12.63 -24.35 -6.28
CA PRO A 321 13.46 -23.25 -6.79
C PRO A 321 13.39 -23.07 -8.31
N ALA A 322 13.18 -24.14 -9.08
CA ALA A 322 13.10 -24.08 -10.55
C ALA A 322 11.83 -23.41 -11.10
N SER A 323 10.73 -23.31 -10.33
CA SER A 323 9.46 -22.78 -10.82
C SER A 323 9.22 -21.29 -10.48
N ALA A 324 10.16 -20.63 -9.79
CA ALA A 324 10.03 -19.23 -9.42
C ALA A 324 9.93 -18.30 -10.65
N ALA A 325 10.72 -18.54 -11.70
CA ALA A 325 10.78 -17.68 -12.88
C ALA A 325 9.46 -17.62 -13.68
N GLY A 326 8.79 -18.76 -13.90
CA GLY A 326 7.57 -18.84 -14.70
C GLY A 326 6.36 -18.12 -14.09
N ALA A 327 6.37 -17.92 -12.77
CA ALA A 327 5.31 -17.22 -12.06
C ALA A 327 5.47 -15.71 -12.07
N GLU A 328 6.72 -15.22 -12.00
CA GLU A 328 7.00 -13.80 -12.17
C GLU A 328 6.54 -13.31 -13.55
N CYS A 329 6.68 -14.13 -14.60
CA CYS A 329 6.15 -13.83 -15.93
C CYS A 329 4.61 -13.65 -15.95
N GLY A 330 3.88 -14.51 -15.22
CA GLY A 330 2.42 -14.43 -15.14
C GLY A 330 1.93 -13.14 -14.47
N LEU A 331 2.52 -12.81 -13.31
CA LEU A 331 2.22 -11.57 -12.58
C LEU A 331 2.62 -10.33 -13.39
N THR A 332 3.75 -10.39 -14.11
CA THR A 332 4.19 -9.31 -15.01
C THR A 332 3.19 -9.09 -16.14
N SER A 333 2.64 -10.15 -16.73
CA SER A 333 1.59 -10.02 -17.74
C SER A 333 0.32 -9.38 -17.18
N VAL A 334 -0.10 -9.70 -15.95
CA VAL A 334 -1.22 -9.01 -15.27
C VAL A 334 -0.93 -7.51 -15.13
N VAL A 335 0.27 -7.13 -14.68
CA VAL A 335 0.69 -5.73 -14.53
C VAL A 335 0.65 -4.97 -15.86
N LEU A 336 1.26 -5.53 -16.90
CA LEU A 336 1.37 -4.88 -18.21
C LEU A 336 0.01 -4.73 -18.91
N THR A 337 -0.81 -5.77 -18.88
CA THR A 337 -2.15 -5.73 -19.47
C THR A 337 -3.10 -4.80 -18.71
N ALA A 338 -2.99 -4.73 -17.37
CA ALA A 338 -3.73 -3.74 -16.58
C ALA A 338 -3.36 -2.30 -16.96
N GLN A 339 -2.07 -2.03 -17.21
CA GLN A 339 -1.61 -0.72 -17.69
C GLN A 339 -2.19 -0.37 -19.06
N ALA A 340 -2.33 -1.34 -19.98
CA ALA A 340 -2.98 -1.09 -21.27
C ALA A 340 -4.46 -0.75 -21.10
N LEU A 341 -5.15 -1.39 -20.16
CA LEU A 341 -6.59 -1.25 -19.92
C LEU A 341 -7.00 -0.03 -19.07
N GLY A 342 -6.07 0.65 -18.42
CA GLY A 342 -6.33 1.90 -17.70
C GLY A 342 -6.73 1.74 -16.24
N VAL A 343 -7.28 2.80 -15.63
CA VAL A 343 -7.43 2.93 -14.18
C VAL A 343 -8.26 1.80 -13.53
N PRO A 344 -9.45 1.42 -14.04
CA PRO A 344 -10.24 0.35 -13.42
C PRO A 344 -9.50 -0.99 -13.36
N ALA A 345 -8.78 -1.34 -14.44
CA ALA A 345 -7.99 -2.57 -14.51
C ALA A 345 -6.77 -2.53 -13.58
N LEU A 346 -6.10 -1.37 -13.46
CA LEU A 346 -5.00 -1.17 -12.50
C LEU A 346 -5.47 -1.39 -11.05
N LEU A 347 -6.65 -0.86 -10.69
CA LEU A 347 -7.23 -1.02 -9.35
C LEU A 347 -7.64 -2.48 -9.08
N ALA A 348 -8.22 -3.16 -10.06
CA ALA A 348 -8.59 -4.56 -9.96
C ALA A 348 -7.35 -5.46 -9.80
N ALA A 349 -6.32 -5.29 -10.65
CA ALA A 349 -5.08 -6.03 -10.55
C ALA A 349 -4.33 -5.74 -9.24
N SER A 350 -4.33 -4.48 -8.77
CA SER A 350 -3.76 -4.13 -7.46
C SER A 350 -4.43 -4.91 -6.33
N ARG A 351 -5.77 -5.00 -6.32
CA ARG A 351 -6.52 -5.81 -5.36
C ARG A 351 -6.13 -7.28 -5.42
N PHE A 352 -6.12 -7.88 -6.62
CA PHE A 352 -5.80 -9.31 -6.77
C PHE A 352 -4.39 -9.61 -6.28
N LEU A 353 -3.41 -8.78 -6.65
CA LEU A 353 -2.02 -8.93 -6.18
C LEU A 353 -1.91 -8.78 -4.67
N LEU A 354 -2.68 -7.87 -4.04
CA LEU A 354 -2.72 -7.74 -2.59
C LEU A 354 -3.27 -9.00 -1.92
N GLU A 355 -4.39 -9.54 -2.40
CA GLU A 355 -4.97 -10.81 -1.94
C GLU A 355 -4.01 -12.00 -2.16
N GLY A 356 -3.19 -11.93 -3.20
CA GLY A 356 -2.13 -12.87 -3.52
C GLY A 356 -0.87 -12.75 -2.66
N GLY A 357 -0.75 -11.74 -1.80
CA GLY A 357 0.47 -11.49 -1.00
C GLY A 357 1.60 -10.80 -1.76
N HIS A 358 1.32 -10.24 -2.94
CA HIS A 358 2.28 -9.51 -3.79
C HIS A 358 2.20 -7.99 -3.55
N GLU A 359 2.35 -7.57 -2.29
CA GLU A 359 2.14 -6.18 -1.83
C GLU A 359 2.95 -5.13 -2.60
N GLY A 360 4.19 -5.45 -2.98
CA GLY A 360 5.06 -4.55 -3.74
C GLY A 360 4.52 -4.21 -5.13
N MET A 361 4.03 -5.23 -5.86
CA MET A 361 3.40 -5.03 -7.17
C MET A 361 2.04 -4.34 -7.02
N ALA A 362 1.25 -4.73 -6.02
CA ALA A 362 -0.03 -4.09 -5.70
C ALA A 362 0.11 -2.58 -5.45
N LEU A 363 1.14 -2.18 -4.68
CA LEU A 363 1.46 -0.78 -4.42
C LEU A 363 1.84 -0.05 -5.71
N GLY A 364 2.68 -0.65 -6.55
CA GLY A 364 3.08 -0.07 -7.84
C GLY A 364 1.91 0.20 -8.77
N LEU A 365 0.96 -0.74 -8.86
CA LEU A 365 -0.26 -0.58 -9.65
C LEU A 365 -1.20 0.49 -9.07
N ALA A 366 -1.39 0.53 -7.76
CA ALA A 366 -2.22 1.54 -7.10
C ALA A 366 -1.67 2.96 -7.32
N ARG A 367 -0.33 3.13 -7.30
CA ARG A 367 0.32 4.40 -7.65
C ARG A 367 0.11 4.76 -9.11
N CYS A 368 0.28 3.80 -10.01
CA CYS A 368 0.03 4.02 -11.44
C CYS A 368 -1.43 4.39 -11.72
N ALA A 369 -2.38 3.80 -10.98
CA ALA A 369 -3.79 4.16 -11.06
C ALA A 369 -4.01 5.62 -10.63
N LEU A 370 -3.42 6.04 -9.51
CA LEU A 370 -3.53 7.42 -9.02
C LEU A 370 -2.93 8.43 -10.02
N GLU A 371 -1.77 8.13 -10.61
CA GLU A 371 -1.12 8.98 -11.62
C GLU A 371 -1.95 9.13 -12.91
N ARG A 372 -2.83 8.17 -13.21
CA ARG A 372 -3.61 8.14 -14.45
C ARG A 372 -5.09 8.48 -14.25
N ALA A 373 -5.53 8.61 -13.01
CA ALA A 373 -6.87 9.03 -12.65
C ALA A 373 -7.16 10.43 -13.23
N ARG A 374 -8.28 10.57 -13.92
CA ARG A 374 -8.70 11.83 -14.55
C ARG A 374 -9.93 12.43 -13.90
N THR A 375 -10.71 11.60 -13.20
CA THR A 375 -11.92 12.03 -12.50
C THR A 375 -11.71 12.04 -10.98
N PRO A 376 -12.43 12.88 -10.22
CA PRO A 376 -12.38 12.86 -8.77
C PRO A 376 -12.71 11.49 -8.16
N ALA A 377 -13.63 10.74 -8.78
CA ALA A 377 -13.97 9.38 -8.38
C ALA A 377 -12.80 8.40 -8.54
N GLU A 378 -12.14 8.41 -9.70
CA GLU A 378 -10.94 7.58 -9.94
C GLU A 378 -9.80 7.93 -8.98
N VAL A 379 -9.61 9.22 -8.66
CA VAL A 379 -8.60 9.67 -7.69
C VAL A 379 -8.94 9.11 -6.31
N ALA A 380 -10.20 9.19 -5.88
CA ALA A 380 -10.64 8.66 -4.61
C ALA A 380 -10.45 7.14 -4.52
N ASP A 381 -10.82 6.40 -5.56
CA ASP A 381 -10.65 4.95 -5.63
C ASP A 381 -9.18 4.53 -5.59
N ALA A 382 -8.31 5.26 -6.30
CA ALA A 382 -6.88 5.00 -6.30
C ALA A 382 -6.21 5.31 -4.95
N ARG A 383 -6.61 6.40 -4.29
CA ARG A 383 -6.17 6.73 -2.91
C ARG A 383 -6.64 5.66 -1.92
N ALA A 384 -7.89 5.22 -2.01
CA ALA A 384 -8.43 4.16 -1.16
C ALA A 384 -7.64 2.85 -1.36
N ARG A 385 -7.32 2.50 -2.61
CA ARG A 385 -6.51 1.32 -2.93
C ARG A 385 -5.08 1.44 -2.37
N LEU A 386 -4.44 2.60 -2.49
CA LEU A 386 -3.13 2.86 -1.90
C LEU A 386 -3.14 2.70 -0.38
N ALA A 387 -4.14 3.29 0.28
CA ALA A 387 -4.31 3.17 1.73
C ALA A 387 -4.47 1.70 2.15
N GLN A 388 -5.31 0.92 1.44
CA GLN A 388 -5.49 -0.50 1.72
C GLN A 388 -4.17 -1.29 1.60
N VAL A 389 -3.35 -1.00 0.58
CA VAL A 389 -2.04 -1.65 0.44
C VAL A 389 -1.11 -1.27 1.59
N TRP A 390 -1.08 0.00 2.03
CA TRP A 390 -0.26 0.40 3.17
C TRP A 390 -0.71 -0.21 4.50
N LEU A 391 -2.02 -0.31 4.72
CA LEU A 391 -2.58 -0.97 5.90
C LEU A 391 -2.22 -2.46 5.93
N ALA A 392 -2.31 -3.16 4.80
CA ALA A 392 -1.91 -4.56 4.70
C ALA A 392 -0.42 -4.78 5.03
N ARG A 393 0.43 -3.79 4.70
CA ARG A 393 1.87 -3.78 5.02
C ARG A 393 2.18 -3.43 6.48
N GLY A 394 1.16 -3.19 7.32
CA GLY A 394 1.34 -2.72 8.69
C GLY A 394 1.93 -1.32 8.79
N GLN A 395 1.68 -0.44 7.81
CA GLN A 395 2.16 0.95 7.77
C GLN A 395 0.99 1.93 7.76
N PRO A 396 0.17 1.99 8.83
CA PRO A 396 -1.02 2.84 8.90
C PRO A 396 -0.72 4.34 8.76
N GLU A 397 0.44 4.79 9.23
CA GLU A 397 0.91 6.18 9.11
C GLU A 397 1.07 6.62 7.65
N ARG A 398 1.40 5.67 6.75
CA ARG A 398 1.47 5.94 5.30
C ARG A 398 0.13 5.88 4.61
N ALA A 399 -0.85 5.16 5.17
CA ALA A 399 -2.22 5.11 4.65
C ALA A 399 -2.99 6.39 4.95
N LEU A 400 -2.73 7.00 6.11
CA LEU A 400 -3.53 8.08 6.68
C LEU A 400 -3.69 9.31 5.76
N PRO A 401 -2.64 9.84 5.09
CA PRO A 401 -2.80 10.99 4.20
C PRO A 401 -3.77 10.74 3.04
N TYR A 402 -3.81 9.51 2.52
CA TYR A 402 -4.71 9.14 1.42
C TYR A 402 -6.16 9.01 1.90
N LEU A 403 -6.36 8.45 3.10
CA LEU A 403 -7.69 8.33 3.72
C LEU A 403 -8.23 9.71 4.12
N ALA A 404 -7.41 10.55 4.73
CA ALA A 404 -7.76 11.92 5.10
C ALA A 404 -8.13 12.73 3.84
N ALA A 405 -7.32 12.66 2.78
CA ALA A 405 -7.63 13.36 1.52
C ALA A 405 -8.95 12.87 0.88
N ASN A 406 -9.29 11.59 1.02
CA ASN A 406 -10.58 11.07 0.56
C ASN A 406 -11.75 11.54 1.43
N PHE A 407 -11.57 11.55 2.75
CA PHE A 407 -12.57 12.04 3.69
C PHE A 407 -12.85 13.53 3.50
N THR A 408 -11.81 14.37 3.36
CA THR A 408 -11.97 15.80 3.09
C THR A 408 -12.69 16.07 1.76
N ALA A 409 -12.44 15.24 0.73
CA ALA A 409 -13.09 15.40 -0.56
C ALA A 409 -14.56 14.99 -0.56
N GLN A 410 -14.90 13.92 0.18
CA GLN A 410 -16.25 13.38 0.30
C GLN A 410 -16.45 12.85 1.73
N PRO A 411 -16.88 13.70 2.67
CA PRO A 411 -17.11 13.32 4.06
C PRO A 411 -18.28 12.34 4.15
N ASP A 412 -18.03 11.15 4.70
CA ASP A 412 -19.08 10.19 5.06
C ASP A 412 -18.63 9.30 6.22
N ALA A 413 -19.57 8.50 6.74
CA ALA A 413 -19.34 7.65 7.90
C ALA A 413 -18.33 6.52 7.64
N GLU A 414 -18.24 5.99 6.42
CA GLU A 414 -17.32 4.91 6.07
C GLU A 414 -15.88 5.42 6.00
N ARG A 415 -15.67 6.56 5.33
CA ARG A 415 -14.37 7.24 5.22
C ARG A 415 -13.90 7.78 6.57
N LEU A 416 -14.81 8.32 7.38
CA LEU A 416 -14.51 8.69 8.76
C LEU A 416 -14.02 7.47 9.56
N ALA A 417 -14.72 6.34 9.45
CA ALA A 417 -14.34 5.11 10.13
C ALA A 417 -12.95 4.60 9.68
N ALA A 418 -12.64 4.72 8.39
CA ALA A 418 -11.35 4.34 7.84
C ALA A 418 -10.21 5.24 8.35
N VAL A 419 -10.42 6.58 8.37
CA VAL A 419 -9.47 7.54 8.93
C VAL A 419 -9.22 7.25 10.42
N GLU A 420 -10.28 7.06 11.20
CA GLU A 420 -10.17 6.73 12.62
C GLU A 420 -9.40 5.43 12.86
N ALA A 421 -9.74 4.36 12.13
CA ALA A 421 -9.07 3.08 12.28
C ALA A 421 -7.57 3.17 11.95
N ALA A 422 -7.22 3.84 10.85
CA ALA A 422 -5.82 4.03 10.47
C ALA A 422 -5.05 4.91 11.46
N ALA A 423 -5.65 6.03 11.90
CA ALA A 423 -5.02 6.94 12.84
C ALA A 423 -4.81 6.29 14.22
N ARG A 424 -5.77 5.48 14.70
CA ARG A 424 -5.61 4.70 15.93
C ARG A 424 -4.50 3.66 15.78
N ALA A 425 -4.46 2.94 14.66
CA ALA A 425 -3.40 1.98 14.38
C ALA A 425 -2.01 2.65 14.29
N ALA A 426 -1.94 3.91 13.86
CA ALA A 426 -0.72 4.71 13.83
C ALA A 426 -0.38 5.41 15.16
N GLY A 427 -1.24 5.34 16.18
CA GLY A 427 -1.06 6.08 17.43
C GLY A 427 -1.18 7.61 17.29
N GLN A 428 -1.87 8.08 16.24
CA GLN A 428 -2.02 9.51 15.90
C GLN A 428 -3.43 10.05 16.14
N TRP A 429 -4.34 9.22 16.66
CA TRP A 429 -5.76 9.61 16.78
C TRP A 429 -6.00 10.80 17.71
N ASP A 430 -5.31 10.88 18.84
CA ASP A 430 -5.50 11.97 19.81
C ASP A 430 -5.11 13.34 19.23
N GLN A 431 -4.16 13.36 18.28
CA GLN A 431 -3.76 14.58 17.57
C GLN A 431 -4.74 14.93 16.45
N LEU A 432 -5.24 13.92 15.73
CA LEU A 432 -6.09 14.11 14.55
C LEU A 432 -7.57 14.34 14.90
N ALA A 433 -8.08 13.79 16.00
CA ALA A 433 -9.50 13.86 16.36
C ALA A 433 -10.03 15.31 16.47
N PRO A 434 -9.31 16.27 17.11
CA PRO A 434 -9.76 17.66 17.14
C PRO A 434 -9.88 18.29 15.74
N GLU A 435 -8.95 18.00 14.83
CA GLU A 435 -8.99 18.51 13.45
C GLU A 435 -10.17 17.95 12.67
N VAL A 436 -10.48 16.66 12.86
CA VAL A 436 -11.66 16.00 12.26
C VAL A 436 -12.95 16.62 12.79
N ALA A 437 -13.04 16.88 14.10
CA ALA A 437 -14.19 17.53 14.71
C ALA A 437 -14.40 18.93 14.13
N GLN A 438 -13.34 19.75 14.08
CA GLN A 438 -13.37 21.09 13.52
C GLN A 438 -13.78 21.09 12.03
N HIS A 439 -13.28 20.11 11.26
CA HIS A 439 -13.66 19.96 9.85
C HIS A 439 -15.15 19.63 9.69
N LEU A 440 -15.68 18.69 10.49
CA LEU A 440 -17.10 18.32 10.46
C LEU A 440 -18.02 19.46 10.90
N GLU A 441 -17.59 20.26 11.88
CA GLU A 441 -18.30 21.48 12.28
C GLU A 441 -18.35 22.51 11.15
N ALA A 442 -17.22 22.76 10.49
CA ALA A 442 -17.14 23.71 9.38
C ALA A 442 -18.03 23.30 8.20
N LEU A 443 -18.22 22.00 7.99
CA LEU A 443 -19.14 21.46 6.98
C LEU A 443 -20.62 21.60 7.35
N GLY A 444 -20.94 21.74 8.65
CA GLY A 444 -22.31 21.77 9.14
C GLY A 444 -23.05 20.44 9.04
N ASP A 445 -22.35 19.31 8.87
CA ASP A 445 -22.96 17.97 8.78
C ASP A 445 -23.23 17.42 10.19
N ALA A 446 -24.37 17.84 10.76
CA ALA A 446 -24.81 17.42 12.08
C ALA A 446 -24.86 15.88 12.26
N PRO A 447 -25.42 15.08 11.32
CA PRO A 447 -25.38 13.62 11.40
C PRO A 447 -23.97 13.03 11.54
N LEU A 448 -23.02 13.49 10.72
CA LEU A 448 -21.68 12.93 10.72
C LEU A 448 -20.88 13.36 11.96
N LEU A 449 -21.04 14.61 12.41
CA LEU A 449 -20.47 15.10 13.66
C LEU A 449 -21.03 14.35 14.88
N ALA A 450 -22.35 14.09 14.91
CA ALA A 450 -22.97 13.33 15.98
C ALA A 450 -22.43 11.89 16.05
N GLU A 451 -22.29 11.23 14.90
CA GLU A 451 -21.70 9.89 14.82
C GLU A 451 -20.22 9.88 15.27
N PHE A 452 -19.46 10.92 14.88
CA PHE A 452 -18.09 11.12 15.34
C PHE A 452 -18.01 11.23 16.87
N LEU A 453 -18.74 12.18 17.48
CA LEU A 453 -18.75 12.41 18.93
C LEU A 453 -19.20 11.16 19.71
N ARG A 454 -20.21 10.46 19.19
CA ARG A 454 -20.70 9.18 19.74
C ARG A 454 -19.61 8.11 19.77
N ARG A 455 -18.84 7.97 18.68
CA ARG A 455 -17.72 7.01 18.60
C ARG A 455 -16.55 7.37 19.50
N GLN A 456 -16.30 8.66 19.70
CA GLN A 456 -15.31 9.15 20.67
C GLN A 456 -15.73 8.99 22.12
N GLY A 457 -17.01 8.68 22.37
CA GLY A 457 -17.55 8.69 23.71
C GLY A 457 -17.57 10.10 24.33
N ALA A 458 -17.56 11.15 23.50
CA ALA A 458 -17.65 12.55 23.90
C ALA A 458 -19.11 12.91 24.23
N TRP A 459 -19.68 12.19 25.21
CA TRP A 459 -21.12 12.26 25.51
C TRP A 459 -21.54 13.63 26.03
N ASP A 460 -20.69 14.34 26.78
CA ASP A 460 -21.02 15.66 27.33
C ASP A 460 -21.13 16.71 26.21
N GLU A 461 -20.19 16.70 25.26
CA GLU A 461 -20.25 17.59 24.10
C GLU A 461 -21.45 17.24 23.21
N LEU A 462 -21.66 15.95 22.92
CA LEU A 462 -22.82 15.48 22.17
C LEU A 462 -24.13 15.91 22.85
N ALA A 463 -24.20 15.80 24.17
CA ALA A 463 -25.35 16.21 24.96
C ALA A 463 -25.57 17.73 24.85
N ALA A 464 -24.53 18.56 24.94
CA ALA A 464 -24.66 20.01 24.74
C ALA A 464 -25.17 20.39 23.34
N ARG A 465 -24.74 19.69 22.29
CA ARG A 465 -25.25 19.91 20.91
C ARG A 465 -26.71 19.53 20.76
N LEU A 466 -27.16 18.46 21.43
CA LEU A 466 -28.55 18.02 21.41
C LEU A 466 -29.52 19.02 22.05
N ASP A 467 -29.04 19.96 22.86
CA ASP A 467 -29.89 21.01 23.44
C ASP A 467 -30.39 22.00 22.37
N ASP A 468 -29.73 22.09 21.22
CA ASP A 468 -30.25 22.78 20.04
C ASP A 468 -31.28 21.91 19.28
N PRO A 469 -32.57 22.31 19.23
CA PRO A 469 -33.60 21.57 18.51
C PRO A 469 -33.35 21.47 17.00
N ALA A 470 -32.70 22.46 16.39
CA ALA A 470 -32.42 22.46 14.95
C ALA A 470 -31.37 21.40 14.62
N TRP A 471 -30.28 21.36 15.39
CA TRP A 471 -29.22 20.36 15.24
C TRP A 471 -29.75 18.94 15.45
N ARG A 472 -30.55 18.74 16.51
CA ARG A 472 -31.20 17.47 16.81
C ARG A 472 -32.20 17.03 15.73
N GLY A 473 -32.98 17.98 15.21
CA GLY A 473 -33.94 17.75 14.13
C GLY A 473 -33.29 17.27 12.83
N ALA A 474 -32.03 17.63 12.59
CA ALA A 474 -31.27 17.21 11.41
C ALA A 474 -30.73 15.75 11.50
N LEU A 475 -30.70 15.14 12.69
CA LEU A 475 -30.17 13.78 12.86
C LEU A 475 -31.13 12.72 12.28
N PRO A 476 -30.67 11.65 11.62
CA PRO A 476 -31.54 10.53 11.24
C PRO A 476 -32.07 9.79 12.47
N THR A 477 -33.29 9.24 12.40
CA THR A 477 -33.90 8.59 13.58
C THR A 477 -33.09 7.39 14.10
N ARG A 478 -32.47 6.61 13.19
CA ARG A 478 -31.56 5.52 13.60
C ARG A 478 -30.42 6.00 14.50
N LEU A 479 -29.87 7.18 14.20
CA LEU A 479 -28.73 7.74 14.92
C LEU A 479 -29.19 8.33 16.25
N LEU A 480 -30.34 9.01 16.25
CA LEU A 480 -30.97 9.50 17.47
C LEU A 480 -31.22 8.37 18.48
N LEU A 481 -31.72 7.23 18.01
CA LEU A 481 -31.92 6.03 18.85
C LEU A 481 -30.60 5.47 19.37
N ALA A 482 -29.56 5.39 18.54
CA ALA A 482 -28.23 4.94 18.98
C ALA A 482 -27.62 5.87 20.03
N ILE A 483 -27.85 7.18 19.92
CA ILE A 483 -27.44 8.17 20.91
C ILE A 483 -28.25 8.01 22.20
N ALA A 484 -29.58 7.86 22.11
CA ALA A 484 -30.44 7.60 23.26
C ALA A 484 -29.99 6.34 24.02
N ASP A 485 -29.70 5.25 23.29
CA ASP A 485 -29.18 4.00 23.85
C ASP A 485 -27.86 4.23 24.63
N GLY A 486 -26.95 5.05 24.09
CA GLY A 486 -25.68 5.40 24.74
C GLY A 486 -25.81 6.31 25.97
N LEU A 487 -26.84 7.17 25.99
CA LEU A 487 -27.14 8.07 27.11
C LEU A 487 -27.90 7.40 28.26
N ARG A 488 -28.55 6.24 28.05
CA ARG A 488 -29.40 5.57 29.07
C ARG A 488 -28.79 5.45 30.47
N ARG A 489 -27.47 5.30 30.59
CA ARG A 489 -26.77 5.18 31.88
C ARG A 489 -26.24 6.51 32.41
N ARG A 490 -25.96 7.46 31.52
CA ARG A 490 -25.29 8.73 31.85
C ARG A 490 -26.31 9.84 32.12
N ASP A 491 -27.33 9.90 31.28
CA ASP A 491 -28.44 10.86 31.36
C ASP A 491 -29.75 10.16 30.92
N PRO A 492 -30.38 9.41 31.85
CA PRO A 492 -31.59 8.66 31.52
C PRO A 492 -32.78 9.57 31.18
N ALA A 493 -32.83 10.79 31.72
CA ALA A 493 -33.89 11.75 31.43
C ALA A 493 -33.81 12.21 29.96
N ARG A 494 -32.62 12.59 29.50
CA ARG A 494 -32.37 12.99 28.11
C ARG A 494 -32.57 11.81 27.15
N ALA A 495 -32.09 10.61 27.49
CA ALA A 495 -32.37 9.40 26.71
C ALA A 495 -33.89 9.14 26.54
N ALA A 496 -34.68 9.31 27.61
CA ALA A 496 -36.14 9.17 27.54
C ALA A 496 -36.79 10.24 26.63
N ALA A 497 -36.29 11.47 26.65
CA ALA A 497 -36.75 12.52 25.73
C ALA A 497 -36.45 12.17 24.27
N LEU A 498 -35.24 11.68 23.98
CA LEU A 498 -34.84 11.28 22.63
C LEU A 498 -35.66 10.10 22.09
N TYR A 499 -36.01 9.10 22.91
CA TYR A 499 -36.91 8.03 22.47
C TYR A 499 -38.30 8.54 22.11
N ARG A 500 -38.87 9.45 22.91
CA ARG A 500 -40.18 10.05 22.60
C ARG A 500 -40.14 10.82 21.29
N GLU A 501 -39.08 11.59 21.07
CA GLU A 501 -38.87 12.30 19.82
C GLU A 501 -38.72 11.34 18.64
N ALA A 502 -37.91 10.28 18.78
CA ALA A 502 -37.76 9.25 17.76
C ALA A 502 -39.08 8.58 17.39
N MET A 503 -39.95 8.26 18.37
CA MET A 503 -41.28 7.68 18.10
C MET A 503 -42.21 8.62 17.34
N ALA A 504 -42.03 9.93 17.47
CA ALA A 504 -42.84 10.93 16.78
C ALA A 504 -42.41 11.16 15.33
N ARG A 505 -41.25 10.63 14.91
CA ARG A 505 -40.71 10.85 13.57
C ARG A 505 -41.28 9.83 12.56
N PRO A 506 -41.49 10.25 11.30
CA PRO A 506 -42.09 9.37 10.28
C PRO A 506 -41.16 8.22 9.86
N ASP A 507 -39.84 8.35 10.06
CA ASP A 507 -38.81 7.35 9.70
C ASP A 507 -38.39 6.47 10.88
N ALA A 508 -39.20 6.41 11.95
CA ALA A 508 -38.85 5.73 13.20
C ALA A 508 -38.57 4.21 13.09
N GLY A 509 -38.94 3.56 11.99
CA GLY A 509 -38.92 2.11 11.89
C GLY A 509 -40.08 1.50 12.69
N ASP A 510 -39.86 0.40 13.41
CA ASP A 510 -40.92 -0.26 14.21
C ASP A 510 -41.18 0.49 15.53
N PRO A 511 -42.34 1.16 15.69
CA PRO A 511 -42.64 1.93 16.89
C PRO A 511 -42.71 1.06 18.15
N ARG A 512 -43.08 -0.22 18.02
CA ARG A 512 -43.17 -1.15 19.16
C ARG A 512 -41.79 -1.44 19.74
N ALA A 513 -40.79 -1.60 18.88
CA ALA A 513 -39.41 -1.81 19.31
C ALA A 513 -38.86 -0.59 20.06
N ILE A 514 -39.20 0.63 19.64
CA ILE A 514 -38.79 1.85 20.35
C ILE A 514 -39.54 2.00 21.68
N ALA A 515 -40.85 1.77 21.69
CA ALA A 515 -41.67 1.80 22.90
C ALA A 515 -41.14 0.85 23.97
N ALA A 516 -40.79 -0.39 23.60
CA ALA A 516 -40.19 -1.36 24.52
C ALA A 516 -38.87 -0.87 25.13
N ARG A 517 -38.01 -0.19 24.34
CA ARG A 517 -36.75 0.40 24.86
C ARG A 517 -37.03 1.55 25.84
N TRP A 518 -38.02 2.38 25.52
CA TRP A 518 -38.46 3.48 26.38
C TRP A 518 -39.08 2.98 27.69
N GLU A 519 -39.98 2.01 27.65
CA GLU A 519 -40.60 1.40 28.84
C GLU A 519 -39.53 0.80 29.77
N ALA A 520 -38.55 0.09 29.20
CA ALA A 520 -37.44 -0.46 29.96
C ALA A 520 -36.56 0.61 30.64
N LEU A 521 -36.51 1.83 30.10
CA LEU A 521 -35.83 2.97 30.73
C LEU A 521 -36.73 3.66 31.76
N ALA A 522 -38.01 3.84 31.47
CA ALA A 522 -38.99 4.46 32.36
C ALA A 522 -39.11 3.70 33.69
N HIS A 523 -39.10 2.37 33.64
CA HIS A 523 -39.11 1.55 34.85
C HIS A 523 -37.85 1.74 35.72
N ARG A 524 -36.70 2.16 35.14
CA ARG A 524 -35.51 2.51 35.94
C ARG A 524 -35.65 3.88 36.58
N LEU A 525 -36.13 4.87 35.82
CA LEU A 525 -36.36 6.22 36.33
C LEU A 525 -37.35 6.22 37.50
N GLY A 526 -38.46 5.49 37.39
CA GLY A 526 -39.45 5.39 38.47
C GLY A 526 -39.02 4.61 39.72
N ARG A 527 -37.85 3.95 39.70
CA ARG A 527 -37.26 3.34 40.92
C ARG A 527 -36.38 4.32 41.69
N ASP A 528 -35.86 5.37 41.05
CA ASP A 528 -34.97 6.34 41.67
C ASP A 528 -35.70 7.55 42.30
N ASP A 529 -37.03 7.67 42.12
CA ASP A 529 -37.86 8.75 42.67
C ASP A 529 -38.07 8.69 44.21
N GLY A 530 -37.17 8.05 44.97
CA GLY A 530 -37.03 8.35 46.39
C GLY A 530 -38.11 7.78 47.31
N LEU A 531 -38.26 6.46 47.34
CA LEU A 531 -38.42 5.82 48.64
C LEU A 531 -37.02 5.41 49.11
N PRO A 532 -36.43 6.07 50.13
CA PRO A 532 -35.22 5.54 50.74
C PRO A 532 -35.53 4.10 51.18
N PRO A 533 -34.55 3.17 51.15
CA PRO A 533 -34.72 1.90 51.80
C PRO A 533 -34.85 2.20 53.31
N GLY A 534 -36.09 2.37 53.77
CA GLY A 534 -36.43 2.28 55.18
C GLY A 534 -36.03 0.88 55.61
N GLY A 535 -34.79 0.76 56.09
CA GLY A 535 -34.36 -0.42 56.81
C GLY A 535 -35.40 -0.69 57.89
N PRO A 536 -35.81 -1.94 58.12
CA PRO A 536 -36.62 -2.25 59.27
C PRO A 536 -35.82 -1.82 60.51
N ASP A 537 -36.23 -0.71 61.12
CA ASP A 537 -35.82 -0.36 62.47
C ASP A 537 -36.07 -1.59 63.32
N GLY A 538 -34.98 -2.19 63.77
CA GLY A 538 -34.94 -3.25 64.77
C GLY A 538 -35.40 -2.72 66.12
N ARG A 539 -36.67 -2.31 66.23
CA ARG A 539 -37.36 -2.24 67.51
C ARG A 539 -38.01 -3.58 67.74
N GLY A 540 -37.27 -4.44 68.43
CA GLY A 540 -37.83 -5.64 69.05
C GLY A 540 -39.00 -5.26 69.97
N PRO A 541 -39.98 -6.16 70.14
CA PRO A 541 -41.05 -5.95 71.10
C PRO A 541 -40.47 -6.10 72.52
N GLU A 542 -40.37 -5.00 73.25
CA GLU A 542 -40.36 -5.03 74.72
C GLU A 542 -41.74 -5.49 75.19
N GLY A 543 -41.90 -6.83 75.20
CA GLY A 543 -43.00 -7.51 75.85
C GLY A 543 -42.80 -7.48 77.36
N HIS A 544 -43.41 -6.47 77.97
CA HIS A 544 -43.68 -6.31 79.39
C HIS A 544 -44.19 -7.63 80.02
N ARG A 545 -43.41 -8.21 80.94
CA ARG A 545 -43.89 -9.20 81.91
C ARG A 545 -44.13 -8.47 83.22
N ASP A 546 -45.39 -8.12 83.48
CA ASP A 546 -45.87 -7.90 84.85
C ASP A 546 -46.47 -9.21 85.35
N GLY A 547 -45.99 -9.64 86.52
CA GLY A 547 -46.62 -10.67 87.33
C GLY A 547 -47.46 -10.02 88.43
N GLY A 548 -48.51 -10.72 88.87
CA GLY A 548 -49.09 -10.44 90.18
C GLY A 548 -50.53 -10.92 90.37
N ALA A 549 -50.64 -12.01 91.16
CA ALA A 549 -51.76 -12.43 92.02
C ALA A 549 -53.07 -12.91 91.38
#